data_AF-A0A7W4A2L8-F1
#
_entry.id   AF-A0A7W4A2L8-F1
#
_cell.length_a   1.000
_cell.length_b   1.000
_cell.length_c   1.000
_cell.angle_alpha   90.00
_cell.angle_beta   90.00
_cell.angle_gamma   90.00
#
_symmetry.space_group_name_H-M   'P 1'
#
loop_
_entity.id
_entity.type
_entity.pdbx_description
1 polymer ?
#
loop_
_entity_poly.entity_id
_entity_poly.type
_entity_poly.pdbx_seq_one_letter_code
_entity_poly.pdbx_strand_id
1 'polypeptide(L)'
;MKGIFCGYYDQEMEQDVPLQPTLDEALTFFRHFHWQNQQQTSSMKILIFQIPEADEASLHISSLETGKWMISAKVSQRRRFLGPFFKRDTFSLFVDKNAIETEALIKDFYQCSLNEFTQLLKSND
;
A
#
# COMPACT_ATOMS: atom_id res chain seq x y z
N MET A 1 4.98 12.30 -0.62
CA MET A 1 6.25 11.54 -0.82
C MET A 1 6.67 11.54 -2.30
N LYS A 2 7.91 11.20 -2.66
CA LYS A 2 8.38 11.10 -4.07
C LYS A 2 8.87 9.68 -4.37
N GLY A 3 8.86 9.27 -5.63
CA GLY A 3 9.38 7.98 -6.08
C GLY A 3 8.56 6.78 -5.61
N ILE A 4 7.23 6.90 -5.59
CA ILE A 4 6.34 5.79 -5.24
C ILE A 4 6.30 4.81 -6.41
N PHE A 5 6.71 3.58 -6.13
CA PHE A 5 6.59 2.46 -7.05
C PHE A 5 5.25 1.75 -6.84
N CYS A 6 4.63 1.34 -7.94
CA CYS A 6 3.39 0.58 -7.91
C CYS A 6 3.62 -0.81 -8.50
N GLY A 7 3.01 -1.81 -7.88
CA GLY A 7 2.95 -3.17 -8.39
C GLY A 7 1.57 -3.76 -8.15
N TYR A 8 1.11 -4.61 -9.06
CA TYR A 8 -0.11 -5.37 -8.91
C TYR A 8 0.19 -6.84 -9.15
N TYR A 9 -0.25 -7.67 -8.22
CA TYR A 9 -0.14 -9.11 -8.32
C TYR A 9 -1.52 -9.73 -8.35
N ASP A 10 -1.78 -10.49 -9.42
CA ASP A 10 -2.97 -11.30 -9.61
C ASP A 10 -2.55 -12.58 -10.31
N GLN A 11 -2.90 -13.72 -9.72
CA GLN A 11 -2.53 -15.04 -10.23
C GLN A 11 -3.29 -15.38 -11.53
N GLU A 12 -4.42 -14.72 -11.81
CA GLU A 12 -5.29 -15.03 -12.94
C GLU A 12 -4.98 -14.18 -14.17
N MET A 13 -4.46 -12.97 -13.97
CA MET A 13 -4.28 -12.00 -15.04
C MET A 13 -3.12 -11.05 -14.74
N GLU A 14 -2.29 -10.78 -15.74
CA GLU A 14 -1.36 -9.66 -15.69
C GLU A 14 -2.09 -8.38 -16.06
N GLN A 15 -1.98 -7.36 -15.19
CA GLN A 15 -2.41 -6.01 -15.51
C GLN A 15 -1.19 -5.11 -15.57
N ASP A 16 -1.08 -4.36 -16.67
CA ASP A 16 0.01 -3.41 -16.85
C ASP A 16 -0.24 -2.20 -15.93
N VAL A 17 0.58 -2.08 -14.90
CA VAL A 17 0.54 -0.96 -13.96
C VAL A 17 1.80 -0.12 -14.18
N PRO A 18 1.68 1.21 -14.27
CA PRO A 18 2.83 2.06 -14.43
C PRO A 18 3.74 1.91 -13.21
N LEU A 19 5.05 1.87 -13.46
CA LEU A 19 6.05 1.68 -12.42
C LEU A 19 5.98 2.78 -11.36
N GLN A 20 5.64 4.02 -11.74
CA GLN A 20 5.49 5.17 -10.84
C GLN A 20 4.24 5.98 -11.19
N PRO A 21 3.05 5.56 -10.75
CA PRO A 21 1.81 6.28 -11.04
C PRO A 21 1.77 7.62 -10.30
N THR A 22 1.09 8.59 -10.90
CA THR A 22 0.55 9.75 -10.18
C THR A 22 -0.56 9.33 -9.22
N LEU A 23 -0.93 10.21 -8.28
CA LEU A 23 -2.04 9.92 -7.36
C LEU A 23 -3.35 9.62 -8.11
N ASP A 24 -3.67 10.40 -9.15
CA ASP A 24 -4.90 10.20 -9.92
C ASP A 24 -4.89 8.88 -10.69
N GLU A 25 -3.74 8.49 -11.25
CA GLU A 25 -3.56 7.19 -11.87
C GLU A 25 -3.70 6.06 -10.85
N ALA A 26 -3.06 6.16 -9.68
CA ALA A 26 -3.16 5.17 -8.61
C ALA A 26 -4.61 4.95 -8.14
N LEU A 27 -5.36 6.04 -7.93
CA LEU A 27 -6.79 5.98 -7.58
C LEU A 27 -7.62 5.39 -8.72
N THR A 28 -7.30 5.74 -9.96
CA THR A 28 -7.96 5.19 -11.14
C THR A 28 -7.75 3.68 -11.22
N PHE A 29 -6.53 3.19 -11.05
CA PHE A 29 -6.26 1.76 -11.04
C PHE A 29 -6.98 1.06 -9.90
N PHE A 30 -6.90 1.60 -8.68
CA PHE A 30 -7.63 1.04 -7.53
C PHE A 30 -9.11 0.79 -7.82
N ARG A 31 -9.79 1.76 -8.45
CA ARG A 31 -11.21 1.69 -8.81
C ARG A 31 -11.51 0.69 -9.93
N HIS A 32 -10.58 0.47 -10.85
CA HIS A 32 -10.78 -0.38 -12.03
C HIS A 32 -10.17 -1.79 -11.90
N PHE A 33 -9.43 -2.08 -10.83
CA PHE A 33 -8.88 -3.41 -10.59
C PHE A 33 -9.98 -4.46 -10.43
N HIS A 34 -9.73 -5.63 -11.00
CA HIS A 34 -10.64 -6.76 -10.91
C HIS A 34 -10.35 -7.57 -9.63
N TRP A 35 -10.88 -7.08 -8.51
CA TRP A 35 -10.63 -7.64 -7.19
C TRP A 35 -11.32 -8.98 -6.89
N GLN A 36 -12.24 -9.42 -7.76
CA GLN A 36 -12.88 -10.73 -7.64
C GLN A 36 -12.00 -11.80 -8.28
N ASN A 37 -11.95 -12.99 -7.67
CA ASN A 37 -11.33 -14.15 -8.30
C ASN A 37 -12.30 -14.76 -9.32
N GLN A 38 -11.83 -15.04 -10.52
CA GLN A 38 -12.54 -15.82 -11.52
C GLN A 38 -12.56 -17.32 -11.14
N GLN A 39 -11.51 -17.80 -10.48
CA GLN A 39 -11.36 -19.17 -10.02
C GLN A 39 -11.37 -19.23 -8.48
N GLN A 40 -12.17 -20.14 -7.91
CA GLN A 40 -12.22 -20.34 -6.45
C GLN A 40 -10.87 -20.72 -5.82
N THR A 41 -9.97 -21.33 -6.61
CA THR A 41 -8.64 -21.74 -6.17
C THR A 41 -7.57 -20.66 -6.32
N SER A 42 -7.91 -19.51 -6.89
CA SER A 42 -6.95 -18.42 -7.07
C SER A 42 -6.59 -17.76 -5.74
N SER A 43 -5.32 -17.40 -5.61
CA SER A 43 -4.80 -16.68 -4.45
C SER A 43 -5.15 -15.19 -4.50
N MET A 44 -5.05 -14.56 -3.32
CA MET A 44 -5.43 -13.18 -3.04
C MET A 44 -4.71 -12.19 -3.97
N LYS A 45 -5.46 -11.21 -4.51
CA LYS A 45 -4.95 -10.13 -5.36
C LYS A 45 -4.39 -9.02 -4.49
N ILE A 46 -3.25 -8.44 -4.88
CA ILE A 46 -2.55 -7.45 -4.05
C ILE A 46 -2.09 -6.28 -4.92
N LEU A 47 -2.49 -5.07 -4.53
CA LEU A 47 -1.93 -3.81 -5.01
C LEU A 47 -0.89 -3.32 -4.00
N ILE A 48 0.29 -2.96 -4.49
CA ILE A 48 1.44 -2.58 -3.67
C ILE A 48 1.88 -1.18 -4.08
N PHE A 49 1.97 -0.28 -3.12
CA PHE A 49 2.67 0.99 -3.24
C PHE A 49 3.90 0.96 -2.35
N GLN A 50 5.07 1.32 -2.88
CA GLN A 50 6.32 1.25 -2.14
C GLN A 50 7.24 2.43 -2.43
N ILE A 51 7.94 2.91 -1.42
CA ILE A 51 9.03 3.89 -1.56
C ILE A 51 10.34 3.19 -1.19
N PRO A 52 11.18 2.84 -2.17
CA PRO A 52 12.46 2.18 -1.95
C PRO A 52 13.56 3.23 -1.72
N GLU A 53 13.51 3.92 -0.58
CA GLU A 53 14.56 4.84 -0.15
C GLU A 53 15.26 4.33 1.13
N ALA A 54 16.19 5.10 1.69
CA ALA A 54 16.89 4.73 2.93
C ALA A 54 15.92 4.54 4.11
N ASP A 55 14.84 5.33 4.11
CA ASP A 55 13.64 5.07 4.89
C ASP A 55 12.58 4.52 3.92
N GLU A 56 12.00 3.38 4.26
CA GLU A 56 11.05 2.68 3.39
C GLU A 56 9.64 2.87 3.90
N ALA A 57 8.69 3.05 3.00
CA ALA A 57 7.27 2.97 3.31
C ALA A 57 6.59 2.07 2.29
N SER A 58 5.64 1.26 2.74
CA SER A 58 4.81 0.47 1.85
C SER A 58 3.35 0.45 2.31
N LEU A 59 2.46 0.37 1.33
CA LEU A 59 1.03 0.22 1.48
C LEU A 59 0.59 -0.93 0.59
N HIS A 60 0.09 -2.01 1.20
CA HIS A 60 -0.36 -3.20 0.51
C HIS A 60 -1.87 -3.30 0.69
N ILE A 61 -2.61 -3.40 -0.41
CA ILE A 61 -4.07 -3.45 -0.41
C ILE A 61 -4.46 -4.77 -1.05
N SER A 62 -5.30 -5.53 -0.35
CA SER A 62 -5.84 -6.79 -0.83
C SER A 62 -7.31 -6.92 -0.48
N SER A 63 -8.01 -7.82 -1.16
CA SER A 63 -9.40 -8.14 -0.89
C SER A 63 -9.64 -9.64 -0.99
N LEU A 64 -10.42 -10.16 -0.04
CA LEU A 64 -10.97 -11.51 -0.07
C LEU A 64 -12.46 -11.49 -0.44
N GLU A 65 -13.15 -10.42 -0.06
CA GLU A 65 -14.58 -10.24 -0.27
C GLU A 65 -14.84 -8.89 -0.92
N THR A 66 -15.81 -8.85 -1.83
CA THR A 66 -16.14 -7.62 -2.57
C THR A 66 -16.50 -6.49 -1.61
N GLY A 67 -15.78 -5.37 -1.70
CA GLY A 67 -16.03 -4.19 -0.87
C GLY A 67 -15.43 -4.24 0.54
N LYS A 68 -14.76 -5.35 0.91
CA LYS A 68 -13.97 -5.44 2.14
C LYS A 68 -12.49 -5.51 1.81
N TRP A 69 -11.76 -4.50 2.25
CA TRP A 69 -10.32 -4.35 2.00
C TRP A 69 -9.52 -4.67 3.25
N MET A 70 -8.44 -5.41 3.06
CA MET A 70 -7.36 -5.55 4.02
C MET A 70 -6.20 -4.69 3.54
N ILE A 71 -5.75 -3.79 4.39
CA ILE A 71 -4.68 -2.85 4.07
C ILE A 71 -3.57 -3.01 5.11
N SER A 72 -2.39 -3.37 4.64
CA SER A 72 -1.19 -3.53 5.44
C SER A 72 -0.25 -2.38 5.13
N ALA A 73 0.04 -1.54 6.12
CA ALA A 73 0.90 -0.39 5.96
C ALA A 73 2.13 -0.52 6.85
N LYS A 74 3.31 -0.27 6.29
CA LYS A 74 4.58 -0.36 7.00
C LYS A 74 5.43 0.86 6.71
N VAL A 75 6.11 1.35 7.73
CA VAL A 75 7.21 2.30 7.61
C VAL A 75 8.43 1.75 8.33
N SER A 76 9.58 1.77 7.67
CA SER A 76 10.87 1.36 8.21
C SER A 76 11.83 2.56 8.17
N GLN A 77 12.14 3.12 9.33
CA GLN A 77 13.05 4.28 9.44
C GLN A 77 14.44 3.84 9.88
N ARG A 78 15.47 4.29 9.19
CA ARG A 78 16.86 4.03 9.55
C ARG A 78 17.20 4.70 10.87
N ARG A 79 17.76 3.93 11.80
CA ARG A 79 18.25 4.50 13.07
C ARG A 79 19.54 5.27 12.82
N ARG A 80 19.52 6.56 13.13
CA ARG A 80 20.72 7.40 13.15
C ARG A 80 21.74 6.75 14.10
N PHE A 81 23.00 6.67 13.68
CA PHE A 81 24.16 6.15 14.44
C PHE A 81 24.33 4.62 14.55
N LEU A 82 23.37 3.79 14.13
CA LEU A 82 23.52 2.32 14.22
C LEU A 82 23.92 1.65 12.90
N GLY A 83 24.25 2.43 11.86
CA GLY A 83 24.65 1.89 10.55
C GLY A 83 23.45 1.57 9.64
N PRO A 84 23.68 0.95 8.46
CA PRO A 84 22.64 0.76 7.45
C PRO A 84 21.66 -0.39 7.75
N PHE A 85 22.00 -1.30 8.67
CA PHE A 85 21.22 -2.52 8.92
C PHE A 85 20.15 -2.37 10.01
N PHE A 86 20.20 -1.31 10.81
CA PHE A 86 19.31 -1.15 11.95
C PHE A 86 18.18 -0.17 11.61
N LYS A 87 17.00 -0.72 11.33
CA LYS A 87 15.78 0.04 11.07
C LYS A 87 14.79 -0.08 12.24
N ARG A 88 13.96 0.93 12.41
CA ARG A 88 12.80 0.90 13.29
C ARG A 88 11.57 0.73 12.42
N ASP A 89 10.87 -0.36 12.64
CA ASP A 89 9.62 -0.64 11.95
C ASP A 89 8.43 -0.07 12.74
N THR A 90 7.48 0.48 11.99
CA THR A 90 6.13 0.84 12.44
C THR A 90 5.18 0.20 11.44
N PHE A 91 4.16 -0.48 11.93
CA PHE A 91 3.28 -1.30 11.11
C PHE A 91 1.87 -1.22 11.66
N SER A 92 0.89 -1.07 10.78
CA SER A 92 -0.52 -1.17 11.16
C SER A 92 -1.30 -1.94 10.10
N LEU A 93 -2.30 -2.68 10.56
CA LEU A 93 -3.21 -3.46 9.73
C LEU A 93 -4.61 -2.88 9.84
N PHE A 94 -5.19 -2.48 8.71
CA PHE A 94 -6.57 -2.03 8.61
C PHE A 94 -7.39 -3.13 7.95
N VAL A 95 -8.47 -3.56 8.60
CA VAL A 95 -9.32 -4.67 8.14
C VAL A 95 -10.73 -4.15 7.86
N ASP A 96 -11.41 -4.77 6.89
CA ASP A 96 -12.78 -4.47 6.50
C ASP A 96 -13.03 -3.00 6.14
N LYS A 97 -12.01 -2.34 5.60
CA LYS A 97 -12.14 -0.98 5.08
C LYS A 97 -13.04 -0.97 3.85
N ASN A 98 -13.81 0.10 3.67
CA ASN A 98 -14.57 0.33 2.45
C ASN A 98 -13.72 1.09 1.40
N ALA A 99 -14.22 1.17 0.16
CA ALA A 99 -13.47 1.81 -0.94
C ALA A 99 -13.08 3.27 -0.66
N ILE A 100 -13.95 4.05 -0.01
CA ILE A 100 -13.69 5.47 0.30
C ILE A 100 -12.55 5.60 1.30
N GLU A 101 -12.55 4.76 2.34
CA GLU A 101 -11.47 4.74 3.34
C GLU A 101 -10.14 4.26 2.73
N THR A 102 -10.19 3.26 1.85
CA THR A 102 -9.00 2.79 1.13
C THR A 102 -8.43 3.88 0.24
N GLU A 103 -9.26 4.62 -0.49
CA GLU A 103 -8.82 5.77 -1.29
C GLU A 103 -8.23 6.89 -0.44
N ALA A 104 -8.79 7.15 0.75
CA ALA A 104 -8.24 8.12 1.68
C ALA A 104 -6.82 7.71 2.13
N LEU A 105 -6.61 6.43 2.47
CA LEU A 105 -5.28 5.91 2.80
C LEU A 105 -4.28 5.99 1.64
N ILE A 106 -4.72 5.75 0.40
CA ILE A 106 -3.88 5.96 -0.79
C ILE A 106 -3.50 7.44 -0.89
N LYS A 107 -4.45 8.37 -0.71
CA LYS A 107 -4.17 9.82 -0.73
C LYS A 107 -3.16 10.21 0.34
N ASP A 108 -3.36 9.75 1.57
CA ASP A 108 -2.44 10.01 2.68
C ASP A 108 -1.02 9.53 2.35
N PHE A 109 -0.90 8.34 1.75
CA PHE A 109 0.40 7.80 1.32
C PHE A 109 1.12 8.69 0.29
N TYR A 110 0.39 9.26 -0.68
CA TYR A 110 0.99 10.13 -1.69
C TYR A 110 1.28 11.54 -1.17
N GLN A 111 0.37 12.10 -0.37
CA GLN A 111 0.36 13.51 -0.02
C GLN A 111 1.10 13.81 1.28
N CYS A 112 1.05 12.92 2.27
CA CYS A 112 1.73 13.12 3.53
C CYS A 112 3.26 13.03 3.39
N SER A 113 3.96 13.65 4.34
CA SER A 113 5.35 13.35 4.62
C SER A 113 5.49 11.99 5.31
N LEU A 114 6.69 11.41 5.27
CA LEU A 114 6.97 10.14 5.95
C LEU A 114 6.73 10.20 7.45
N ASN A 115 7.03 11.34 8.08
CA ASN A 115 6.78 11.51 9.51
C ASN A 115 5.28 11.52 9.83
N GLU A 116 4.47 12.27 9.06
CA GLU A 116 3.02 12.32 9.24
C GLU A 116 2.39 10.93 9.04
N PHE A 117 2.79 10.22 7.98
CA PHE A 117 2.30 8.86 7.73
C PHE A 117 2.71 7.90 8.87
N THR A 118 3.93 8.02 9.40
CA THR A 118 4.39 7.24 10.55
C THR A 118 3.54 7.49 11.81
N GLN A 119 3.13 8.74 12.05
CA GLN A 119 2.25 9.06 13.18
C GLN A 119 0.85 8.50 12.98
N LEU A 120 0.32 8.56 11.75
CA LEU A 120 -0.97 7.96 11.40
C LEU A 120 -0.99 6.46 11.71
N LEU A 121 0.08 5.74 11.37
CA LEU A 121 0.20 4.32 11.72
C LEU A 121 0.19 4.12 13.25
N LYS A 122 1.05 4.84 13.99
CA LYS A 122 1.11 4.72 15.46
C LYS A 122 -0.19 5.06 16.18
N SER A 123 -1.02 5.93 15.63
CA SER A 123 -2.32 6.27 16.23
C SER A 123 -3.40 5.22 16.00
N ASN A 124 -3.16 4.25 15.11
CA ASN A 124 -4.08 3.17 14.79
C ASN A 124 -3.65 1.81 15.40
N ASP A 125 -2.56 1.79 16.16
CA ASP A 125 -2.14 0.64 17.01
C ASP A 125 -2.85 0.69 18.37
#